data_AF-A0AAD9BXL2-F1
#
_entry.id   AF-A0AAD9BXL2-F1
#
_cell.length_a   1.000
_cell.length_b   1.000
_cell.length_c   1.000
_cell.angle_alpha   90.00
_cell.angle_beta   90.00
_cell.angle_gamma   90.00
#
_symmetry.space_group_name_H-M   'P 1'
#
loop_
_entity.id
_entity.type
_entity.pdbx_description
1 polymer ?
#
loop_
_entity_poly.entity_id
_entity_poly.type
_entity_poly.pdbx_seq_one_letter_code
_entity_poly.pdbx_strand_id
1 'polypeptide(L)'
;MDQCDCTNEDIGGYDGSSDSLEELQDSSLTIAVKHFYASKELKQSLTPMEHHILFSNICQIMAASKKFLMDLEGQLEESVLISQETMVNQLQQNRDVLHLIRNIESHTDCQRQDLKSFLALPFQRITRIKLLLQNILKKTKPDADSISNLEKAIAAIHEIVTECDKGVRKMEHIEKLVYLDRLLDFGKMKSVPLVVSGRVLLHQGPMRQSGFSSVYLHLFNDLLVISSKKYWFQHAGFTVVDHAEFPRHVKVEHVQTELLGPPPDSFLLHLSKSHTGQPTTMKLAAETRSDTEVWMKLLQCKR
;
A
#
# COMPACT_ATOMS: atom_id res chain seq x y z
N MET A 1 -30.95 35.83 4.22
CA MET A 1 -31.43 34.75 5.10
C MET A 1 -31.13 33.48 4.33
N ASP A 2 -30.06 32.74 4.61
CA ASP A 2 -29.43 32.50 5.91
C ASP A 2 -27.89 32.48 5.83
N GLN A 3 -27.25 33.09 6.84
CA GLN A 3 -25.84 32.95 7.18
C GLN A 3 -25.69 31.73 8.08
N CYS A 4 -24.83 30.77 7.72
CA CYS A 4 -24.33 29.80 8.69
C CYS A 4 -23.07 30.37 9.33
N ASP A 5 -23.25 30.86 10.56
CA ASP A 5 -22.23 31.19 11.53
C ASP A 5 -21.77 29.89 12.21
N CYS A 6 -20.46 29.64 12.25
CA CYS A 6 -19.87 28.57 13.06
C CYS A 6 -18.78 29.20 13.94
N THR A 7 -19.20 29.76 15.07
CA THR A 7 -18.33 30.19 16.16
C THR A 7 -17.95 29.02 17.06
N ASN A 8 -16.70 29.06 17.52
CA ASN A 8 -16.09 28.17 18.51
C ASN A 8 -16.83 28.14 19.86
N GLU A 9 -16.63 27.01 20.55
CA GLU A 9 -16.73 26.70 22.00
C GLU A 9 -17.54 25.39 22.18
N ASP A 10 -17.19 24.38 22.97
CA ASP A 10 -15.96 23.98 23.69
C ASP A 10 -16.21 22.55 24.25
N ILE A 11 -15.25 21.96 24.98
CA ILE A 11 -15.25 20.66 25.71
C ILE A 11 -14.68 19.49 24.87
N GLY A 12 -13.54 18.85 25.18
CA GLY A 12 -12.74 18.78 26.40
C GLY A 12 -12.48 17.31 26.76
N GLY A 13 -11.22 16.87 26.63
CA GLY A 13 -10.66 15.70 27.32
C GLY A 13 -10.57 14.38 26.54
N TYR A 14 -9.45 14.15 25.84
CA TYR A 14 -8.86 12.82 25.70
C TYR A 14 -7.33 12.93 25.63
N ASP A 15 -6.69 12.20 26.54
CA ASP A 15 -5.23 12.08 26.75
C ASP A 15 -4.68 10.96 25.85
N GLY A 16 -3.50 11.19 25.27
CA GLY A 16 -2.59 10.11 24.85
C GLY A 16 -2.63 9.62 23.41
N SER A 17 -2.49 10.51 22.40
CA SER A 17 -1.93 10.17 21.07
C SER A 17 -1.92 11.39 20.12
N SER A 18 -1.26 12.47 20.53
CA SER A 18 -1.27 13.75 19.78
C SER A 18 -0.28 13.84 18.62
N ASP A 19 0.44 12.78 18.24
CA ASP A 19 1.39 12.84 17.10
C ASP A 19 0.77 12.43 15.75
N SER A 20 -0.36 11.71 15.72
CA SER A 20 -0.97 11.21 14.48
C SER A 20 -2.09 12.09 13.91
N LEU A 21 -2.65 13.02 14.71
CA LEU A 21 -3.73 13.91 14.26
C LEU A 21 -3.21 15.24 13.68
N GLU A 22 -1.99 15.66 14.04
CA GLU A 22 -1.33 16.82 13.42
C GLU A 22 -0.77 16.50 12.02
N GLU A 23 -0.46 15.23 11.69
CA GLU A 23 -0.01 14.84 10.34
C GLU A 23 -1.13 14.89 9.28
N LEU A 24 -2.41 14.93 9.68
CA LEU A 24 -3.56 15.10 8.78
C LEU A 24 -3.89 16.58 8.48
N GLN A 25 -3.23 17.53 9.15
CA GLN A 25 -3.41 18.96 8.90
C GLN A 25 -2.74 19.44 7.59
N ASP A 26 -1.88 18.61 6.99
CA ASP A 26 -1.14 18.85 5.74
C ASP A 26 -1.71 18.10 4.52
N SER A 27 -3.00 17.75 4.54
CA SER A 27 -3.67 17.28 3.32
C SER A 27 -3.62 18.37 2.25
N SER A 28 -3.23 18.02 1.03
CA SER A 28 -3.18 18.95 -0.10
C SER A 28 -4.56 19.52 -0.48
N LEU A 29 -5.67 18.89 -0.03
CA LEU A 29 -7.02 19.48 -0.07
C LEU A 29 -7.17 20.63 0.93
N THR A 30 -6.58 20.51 2.12
CA THR A 30 -6.47 21.60 3.11
C THR A 30 -5.65 22.76 2.53
N ILE A 31 -4.55 22.47 1.84
CA ILE A 31 -3.74 23.48 1.13
C ILE A 31 -4.55 24.10 -0.02
N ALA A 32 -5.28 23.30 -0.80
CA ALA A 32 -6.14 23.79 -1.88
C ALA A 32 -7.23 24.75 -1.37
N VAL A 33 -7.85 24.43 -0.23
CA VAL A 33 -8.86 25.29 0.41
C VAL A 33 -8.22 26.55 1.01
N LYS A 34 -7.08 26.43 1.72
CA LYS A 34 -6.39 27.57 2.33
C LYS A 34 -5.82 28.55 1.29
N HIS A 35 -5.21 28.05 0.22
CA HIS A 35 -4.45 28.88 -0.72
C HIS A 35 -5.23 29.28 -1.98
N PHE A 36 -6.25 28.52 -2.39
CA PHE A 36 -7.02 28.84 -3.60
C PHE A 36 -8.45 29.28 -3.26
N TYR A 37 -9.19 28.52 -2.44
CA TYR A 37 -10.56 28.92 -2.07
C TYR A 37 -10.58 30.20 -1.22
N ALA A 38 -9.69 30.32 -0.23
CA ALA A 38 -9.61 31.48 0.66
C ALA A 38 -8.71 32.63 0.15
N SER A 39 -8.08 32.51 -1.02
CA SER A 39 -7.27 33.61 -1.59
C SER A 39 -8.13 34.82 -1.92
N LYS A 40 -7.74 35.98 -1.39
CA LYS A 40 -8.42 37.25 -1.66
C LYS A 40 -8.18 37.73 -3.09
N GLU A 41 -6.97 37.55 -3.62
CA GLU A 41 -6.62 37.96 -4.99
C GLU A 41 -7.41 37.15 -6.03
N LEU A 42 -7.53 35.83 -5.81
CA LEU A 42 -8.26 34.94 -6.71
C LEU A 42 -9.78 35.21 -6.65
N LYS A 43 -10.31 35.51 -5.46
CA LYS A 43 -11.72 35.86 -5.25
C LYS A 43 -12.10 37.22 -5.83
N GLN A 44 -11.14 38.14 -5.95
CA GLN A 44 -11.33 39.44 -6.60
C GLN A 44 -11.23 39.36 -8.13
N SER A 45 -10.51 38.36 -8.65
CA SER A 45 -10.30 38.15 -10.09
C SER A 45 -11.39 37.33 -10.77
N LEU A 46 -12.29 36.72 -9.99
CA LEU A 46 -13.36 35.84 -10.44
C LEU A 46 -14.72 36.43 -10.03
N THR A 47 -15.75 36.22 -10.84
CA THR A 47 -17.12 36.52 -10.39
C THR A 47 -17.55 35.55 -9.27
N PRO A 48 -18.51 35.94 -8.41
CA PRO A 48 -19.01 35.06 -7.35
C PRO A 48 -19.53 33.71 -7.88
N MET A 49 -20.09 33.69 -9.09
CA MET A 49 -20.55 32.47 -9.76
C MET A 49 -19.39 31.58 -10.21
N GLU A 50 -18.34 32.15 -10.81
CA GLU A 50 -17.15 31.39 -11.22
C GLU A 50 -16.39 30.83 -10.02
N HIS A 51 -16.22 31.63 -8.96
CA HIS A 51 -15.61 31.16 -7.71
C HIS A 51 -16.42 30.03 -7.08
N HIS A 52 -17.75 30.15 -7.06
CA HIS A 52 -18.63 29.09 -6.57
C HIS A 52 -18.53 27.82 -7.43
N ILE A 53 -18.54 27.92 -8.76
CA ILE A 53 -18.40 26.76 -9.66
C ILE A 53 -17.04 26.05 -9.47
N LEU A 54 -15.97 26.81 -9.29
CA LEU A 54 -14.61 26.28 -9.17
C LEU A 54 -14.37 25.57 -7.83
N PHE A 55 -14.97 26.05 -6.74
CA PHE A 55 -14.60 25.63 -5.39
C PHE A 55 -15.75 25.09 -4.52
N SER A 56 -17.03 25.17 -4.94
CA SER A 56 -18.14 24.59 -4.16
C SER A 56 -17.94 23.08 -3.93
N ASN A 57 -17.47 22.40 -4.97
CA ASN A 57 -17.19 20.98 -4.94
C ASN A 57 -15.93 20.65 -4.11
N ILE A 58 -14.91 21.52 -4.09
CA ILE A 58 -13.67 21.21 -3.36
C ILE A 58 -13.89 21.20 -1.84
N CYS A 59 -14.76 22.08 -1.33
CA CYS A 59 -15.11 22.12 0.08
C CYS A 59 -15.93 20.90 0.51
N GLN A 60 -16.89 20.48 -0.33
CA GLN A 60 -17.68 19.28 -0.08
C GLN A 60 -16.82 18.01 -0.19
N ILE A 61 -15.92 17.94 -1.17
CA ILE A 61 -14.97 16.84 -1.32
C ILE A 61 -14.01 16.77 -0.13
N MET A 62 -13.52 17.91 0.38
CA MET A 62 -12.66 17.93 1.57
C MET A 62 -13.41 17.45 2.82
N ALA A 63 -14.63 17.93 3.04
CA ALA A 63 -15.45 17.50 4.18
C ALA A 63 -15.79 16.01 4.10
N ALA A 64 -16.20 15.54 2.92
CA ALA A 64 -16.50 14.13 2.67
C ALA A 64 -15.24 13.25 2.77
N SER A 65 -14.10 13.70 2.24
CA SER A 65 -12.83 12.97 2.30
C SER A 65 -12.29 12.89 3.72
N LYS A 66 -12.38 13.97 4.51
CA LYS A 66 -11.95 13.97 5.92
C LYS A 66 -12.82 13.05 6.75
N LYS A 67 -14.15 13.14 6.57
CA LYS A 67 -15.10 12.25 7.24
C LYS A 67 -14.88 10.78 6.85
N PHE A 68 -14.74 10.51 5.55
CA PHE A 68 -14.46 9.18 5.03
C PHE A 68 -13.12 8.63 5.52
N LEU A 69 -12.06 9.45 5.60
CA LEU A 69 -10.77 9.01 6.14
C LEU A 69 -10.86 8.71 7.64
N MET A 70 -11.57 9.52 8.43
CA MET A 70 -11.80 9.25 9.85
C MET A 70 -12.66 8.00 10.06
N ASP A 71 -13.72 7.83 9.28
CA ASP A 71 -14.57 6.64 9.29
C ASP A 71 -13.78 5.40 8.82
N LEU A 72 -12.89 5.57 7.83
CA LEU A 72 -12.00 4.51 7.35
C LEU A 72 -10.96 4.16 8.39
N GLU A 73 -10.28 5.11 9.02
CA GLU A 73 -9.27 4.88 10.07
C GLU A 73 -9.88 4.19 11.28
N GLY A 74 -11.06 4.64 11.72
CA GLY A 74 -11.82 3.98 12.79
C GLY A 74 -12.28 2.57 12.41
N GLN A 75 -12.58 2.31 11.14
CA GLN A 75 -12.86 0.95 10.64
C GLN A 75 -11.59 0.15 10.29
N LEU A 76 -10.44 0.78 10.09
CA LEU A 76 -9.16 0.17 9.71
C LEU A 76 -8.48 -0.48 10.91
N GLU A 77 -8.67 0.09 12.09
CA GLU A 77 -8.25 -0.50 13.36
C GLU A 77 -9.03 -1.79 13.66
N GLU A 78 -10.22 -1.98 13.08
CA GLU A 78 -11.04 -3.19 13.22
C GLU A 78 -11.07 -4.11 11.97
N SER A 79 -10.75 -3.61 10.77
CA SER A 79 -10.95 -4.33 9.50
C SER A 79 -9.77 -4.14 8.54
N VAL A 80 -9.18 -5.28 8.19
CA VAL A 80 -8.09 -5.52 7.25
C VAL A 80 -8.13 -4.61 6.00
N LEU A 81 -7.05 -3.83 5.81
CA LEU A 81 -6.74 -3.04 4.62
C LEU A 81 -6.74 -3.88 3.33
N ILE A 82 -7.78 -3.74 2.51
CA ILE A 82 -7.91 -4.35 1.17
C ILE A 82 -8.04 -3.20 0.16
N SER A 83 -7.31 -3.29 -0.95
CA SER A 83 -7.37 -2.37 -2.09
C SER A 83 -8.75 -2.38 -2.74
N GLN A 84 -9.11 -1.25 -3.36
CA GLN A 84 -10.36 -1.12 -4.10
C GLN A 84 -10.50 -2.17 -5.21
N GLU A 85 -9.40 -2.50 -5.89
CA GLU A 85 -9.40 -3.50 -6.96
C GLU A 85 -9.70 -4.91 -6.42
N THR A 86 -8.99 -5.34 -5.38
CA THR A 86 -9.23 -6.64 -4.74
C THR A 86 -10.63 -6.74 -4.16
N MET A 87 -11.12 -5.68 -3.53
CA MET A 87 -12.48 -5.62 -2.99
C MET A 87 -13.54 -5.77 -4.10
N VAL A 88 -13.41 -5.04 -5.21
CA VAL A 88 -14.33 -5.17 -6.36
C VAL A 88 -14.26 -6.58 -6.95
N ASN A 89 -13.06 -7.14 -7.10
CA ASN A 89 -12.89 -8.51 -7.60
C ASN A 89 -13.54 -9.54 -6.67
N GLN A 90 -13.43 -9.36 -5.34
CA GLN A 90 -14.09 -10.22 -4.35
C GLN A 90 -15.62 -10.10 -4.39
N LEU A 91 -16.15 -8.88 -4.49
CA LEU A 91 -17.59 -8.63 -4.64
C LEU A 91 -18.15 -9.32 -5.89
N GLN A 92 -17.38 -9.31 -6.98
CA GLN A 92 -17.77 -9.97 -8.23
C GLN A 92 -17.72 -11.51 -8.18
N GLN A 93 -17.10 -12.13 -7.16
CA GLN A 93 -17.19 -13.58 -6.95
C GLN A 93 -18.56 -14.01 -6.41
N ASN A 94 -19.25 -13.11 -5.72
CA ASN A 94 -20.62 -13.35 -5.27
C ASN A 94 -21.57 -13.15 -6.47
N ARG A 95 -22.28 -14.21 -6.86
CA ARG A 95 -23.15 -14.19 -8.04
C ARG A 95 -24.31 -13.20 -7.92
N ASP A 96 -24.87 -13.03 -6.72
CA ASP A 96 -25.99 -12.12 -6.49
C ASP A 96 -25.54 -10.66 -6.61
N VAL A 97 -24.39 -10.34 -6.02
CA VAL A 97 -23.75 -9.01 -6.12
C VAL A 97 -23.33 -8.72 -7.56
N LEU A 98 -22.74 -9.70 -8.26
CA LEU A 98 -22.37 -9.56 -9.66
C LEU A 98 -23.58 -9.27 -10.55
N HIS A 99 -24.71 -9.94 -10.31
CA HIS A 99 -25.95 -9.68 -11.04
C HIS A 99 -26.48 -8.26 -10.77
N LEU A 100 -26.46 -7.81 -9.51
CA LEU A 100 -26.85 -6.46 -9.15
C LEU A 100 -25.97 -5.40 -9.83
N ILE A 101 -24.65 -5.58 -9.79
CA ILE A 101 -23.69 -4.68 -10.46
C ILE A 101 -24.00 -4.58 -11.95
N ARG A 102 -24.18 -5.72 -12.64
CA ARG A 102 -24.52 -5.73 -14.07
C ARG A 102 -25.84 -5.05 -14.39
N ASN A 103 -26.84 -5.21 -13.54
CA ASN A 103 -28.11 -4.51 -13.69
C ASN A 103 -27.93 -2.99 -13.60
N ILE A 104 -27.13 -2.50 -12.65
CA ILE A 104 -26.83 -1.07 -12.50
C ILE A 104 -26.04 -0.57 -13.72
N GLU A 105 -24.99 -1.29 -14.13
CA GLU A 105 -24.13 -0.92 -15.27
C GLU A 105 -24.90 -0.88 -16.61
N SER A 106 -26.03 -1.61 -16.71
CA SER A 106 -26.89 -1.59 -17.89
C SER A 106 -27.75 -0.32 -18.02
N HIS A 107 -27.84 0.49 -16.95
CA HIS A 107 -28.63 1.72 -16.95
C HIS A 107 -28.05 2.77 -17.91
N THR A 108 -28.91 3.55 -18.56
CA THR A 108 -28.48 4.56 -19.56
C THR A 108 -27.56 5.61 -18.96
N ASP A 109 -27.77 5.95 -17.69
CA ASP A 109 -26.98 6.94 -16.95
C ASP A 109 -25.53 6.49 -16.72
N CYS A 110 -25.28 5.17 -16.74
CA CYS A 110 -23.93 4.63 -16.64
C CYS A 110 -23.13 4.81 -17.92
N GLN A 111 -23.74 5.21 -19.04
CA GLN A 111 -23.05 5.51 -20.30
C GLN A 111 -22.08 4.40 -20.75
N ARG A 112 -22.43 3.13 -20.49
CA ARG A 112 -21.61 1.92 -20.77
C ARG A 112 -20.30 1.83 -19.98
N GLN A 113 -20.16 2.60 -18.90
CA GLN A 113 -19.05 2.50 -17.95
C GLN A 113 -19.36 1.45 -16.89
N ASP A 114 -18.33 0.70 -16.50
CA ASP A 114 -18.39 -0.30 -15.42
C ASP A 114 -18.03 0.34 -14.07
N LEU A 115 -18.36 -0.35 -12.98
CA LEU A 115 -18.06 0.13 -11.62
C LEU A 115 -16.58 0.49 -11.44
N LYS A 116 -15.66 -0.27 -12.04
CA LYS A 116 -14.22 -0.03 -11.95
C LYS A 116 -13.82 1.32 -12.57
N SER A 117 -14.38 1.64 -13.73
CA SER A 117 -14.11 2.91 -14.41
C SER A 117 -14.62 4.13 -13.63
N PHE A 118 -15.79 4.01 -12.98
CA PHE A 118 -16.29 5.06 -12.07
C PHE A 118 -15.39 5.26 -10.85
N LEU A 119 -14.90 4.18 -10.24
CA LEU A 119 -13.99 4.25 -9.09
C LEU A 119 -12.63 4.89 -9.44
N ALA A 120 -12.21 4.82 -10.71
CA ALA A 120 -10.98 5.46 -11.17
C ALA A 120 -11.11 6.98 -11.40
N LEU A 121 -12.34 7.52 -11.50
CA LEU A 121 -12.58 8.93 -11.86
C LEU A 121 -11.89 9.95 -10.93
N PRO A 122 -11.84 9.78 -9.60
CA PRO A 122 -11.16 10.75 -8.73
C PRO A 122 -9.67 10.90 -9.06
N PHE A 123 -8.96 9.79 -9.28
CA PHE A 123 -7.54 9.81 -9.65
C PHE A 123 -7.33 10.39 -11.06
N GLN A 124 -8.19 10.01 -12.02
CA GLN A 124 -8.18 10.58 -13.36
C GLN A 124 -8.43 12.10 -13.36
N ARG A 125 -9.29 12.59 -12.46
CA ARG A 125 -9.59 14.02 -12.35
C ARG A 125 -8.37 14.80 -11.87
N ILE A 126 -7.64 14.30 -10.87
CA ILE A 126 -6.43 14.94 -10.33
C ILE A 126 -5.35 15.01 -11.42
N THR A 127 -5.10 13.92 -12.14
CA THR A 127 -4.11 13.89 -13.24
C THR A 127 -4.51 14.81 -14.40
N ARG A 128 -5.80 14.93 -14.70
CA ARG A 128 -6.30 15.87 -15.71
C ARG A 128 -6.15 17.34 -15.30
N ILE A 129 -6.35 17.69 -14.03
CA ILE A 129 -6.10 19.05 -13.53
C ILE A 129 -4.62 19.42 -13.72
N LYS A 130 -3.69 18.50 -13.44
CA LYS A 130 -2.25 18.71 -13.70
C LYS A 130 -2.00 19.10 -15.16
N LEU A 131 -2.56 18.35 -16.10
CA LEU A 131 -2.40 18.61 -17.54
C LEU A 131 -3.01 19.96 -17.95
N LEU A 132 -4.17 20.31 -17.39
CA LEU A 132 -4.81 21.60 -17.65
C LEU A 132 -3.97 22.77 -17.15
N LEU A 133 -3.45 22.70 -15.91
CA LEU A 133 -2.56 23.73 -15.36
C LEU A 133 -1.27 23.86 -16.17
N GLN A 134 -0.67 22.75 -16.59
CA GLN A 134 0.51 22.77 -17.48
C GLN A 134 0.20 23.44 -18.82
N ASN A 135 -0.99 23.23 -19.37
CA ASN A 135 -1.41 23.87 -20.62
C ASN A 135 -1.72 25.36 -20.45
N ILE A 136 -2.26 25.76 -19.29
CA ILE A 136 -2.47 27.18 -18.95
C ILE A 136 -1.12 27.87 -18.78
N LEU A 137 -0.17 27.27 -18.05
CA LEU A 137 1.18 27.81 -17.87
C LEU A 137 1.87 28.09 -19.21
N LYS A 138 1.81 27.13 -20.17
CA LYS A 138 2.35 27.30 -21.53
C LYS A 138 1.76 28.49 -22.30
N LYS A 139 0.55 28.93 -21.97
CA LYS A 139 -0.18 30.01 -22.65
C LYS A 139 -0.22 31.31 -21.84
N THR A 140 0.32 31.31 -20.63
CA THR A 140 0.31 32.48 -19.74
C THR A 140 1.39 33.45 -20.18
N LYS A 141 1.08 34.75 -20.18
CA LYS A 141 2.06 35.81 -20.48
C LYS A 141 3.19 35.78 -19.44
N PRO A 142 4.39 36.29 -19.75
CA PRO A 142 5.52 36.37 -18.83
C PRO A 142 5.31 37.40 -17.69
N ASP A 143 4.23 37.21 -16.94
CA ASP A 143 3.96 37.86 -15.67
C ASP A 143 4.51 36.95 -14.54
N ALA A 144 5.39 37.50 -13.72
CA ALA A 144 6.18 36.71 -12.76
C ALA A 144 5.30 36.05 -11.68
N ASP A 145 4.28 36.76 -11.20
CA ASP A 145 3.41 36.27 -10.12
C ASP A 145 2.47 35.17 -10.60
N SER A 146 1.83 35.37 -11.77
CA SER A 146 0.95 34.36 -12.37
C SER A 146 1.70 33.07 -12.74
N ILE A 147 2.91 33.19 -13.29
CA ILE A 147 3.76 32.03 -13.61
C ILE A 147 4.17 31.31 -12.32
N SER A 148 4.68 32.03 -11.31
CA SER A 148 5.11 31.43 -10.05
C SER A 148 3.98 30.69 -9.34
N ASN A 149 2.78 31.26 -9.32
CA ASN A 149 1.61 30.63 -8.69
C ASN A 149 1.18 29.36 -9.44
N LEU A 150 1.22 29.35 -10.77
CA LEU A 150 0.91 28.17 -11.58
C LEU A 150 1.95 27.05 -11.39
N GLU A 151 3.23 27.39 -11.32
CA GLU A 151 4.30 26.41 -11.04
C GLU A 151 4.12 25.75 -9.67
N LYS A 152 3.84 26.55 -8.63
CA LYS A 152 3.52 26.04 -7.29
C LYS A 152 2.29 25.12 -7.30
N ALA A 153 1.23 25.49 -8.02
CA ALA A 153 0.02 24.68 -8.14
C ALA A 153 0.30 23.34 -8.83
N ILE A 154 1.11 23.33 -9.91
CA ILE A 154 1.51 22.10 -10.61
C ILE A 154 2.35 21.21 -9.70
N ALA A 155 3.26 21.79 -8.92
CA ALA A 155 4.09 21.06 -7.96
C ALA A 155 3.23 20.40 -6.86
N ALA A 156 2.29 21.15 -6.27
CA ALA A 156 1.38 20.61 -5.26
C ALA A 156 0.52 19.46 -5.80
N ILE A 157 -0.02 19.58 -7.02
CA ILE A 157 -0.78 18.47 -7.63
C ILE A 157 0.13 17.28 -7.95
N HIS A 158 1.38 17.52 -8.34
CA HIS A 158 2.31 16.43 -8.56
C HIS A 158 2.57 15.64 -7.28
N GLU A 159 2.74 16.33 -6.15
CA GLU A 159 2.92 15.72 -4.83
C GLU A 159 1.72 14.86 -4.43
N ILE A 160 0.48 15.34 -4.65
CA ILE A 160 -0.75 14.55 -4.44
C ILE A 160 -0.69 13.23 -5.22
N VAL A 161 -0.41 13.31 -6.52
CA VAL A 161 -0.35 12.12 -7.38
C VAL A 161 0.71 11.14 -6.87
N THR A 162 1.88 11.65 -6.50
CA THR A 162 2.96 10.84 -5.96
C THR A 162 2.60 10.18 -4.63
N GLU A 163 1.88 10.88 -3.75
CA GLU A 163 1.44 10.32 -2.46
C GLU A 163 0.34 9.28 -2.64
N CYS A 164 -0.63 9.51 -3.54
CA CYS A 164 -1.60 8.50 -3.94
C CYS A 164 -0.90 7.23 -4.46
N ASP A 165 0.09 7.38 -5.34
CA ASP A 165 0.84 6.25 -5.89
C ASP A 165 1.62 5.49 -4.80
N LYS A 166 2.16 6.19 -3.79
CA LYS A 166 2.78 5.54 -2.62
C LYS A 166 1.75 4.76 -1.80
N GLY A 167 0.57 5.34 -1.58
CA GLY A 167 -0.55 4.69 -0.89
C GLY A 167 -0.98 3.40 -1.58
N VAL A 168 -1.12 3.40 -2.90
CA VAL A 168 -1.43 2.19 -3.69
C VAL A 168 -0.37 1.11 -3.48
N ARG A 169 0.92 1.45 -3.62
CA ARG A 169 2.02 0.49 -3.38
C ARG A 169 2.02 -0.06 -1.95
N LYS A 170 1.76 0.80 -0.96
CA LYS A 170 1.67 0.39 0.45
C LYS A 170 0.51 -0.59 0.65
N MET A 171 -0.65 -0.32 0.05
CA MET A 171 -1.83 -1.19 0.09
C MET A 171 -1.54 -2.56 -0.53
N GLU A 172 -0.93 -2.61 -1.73
CA GLU A 172 -0.55 -3.86 -2.40
C GLU A 172 0.40 -4.72 -1.54
N HIS A 173 1.33 -4.07 -0.83
CA HIS A 173 2.23 -4.77 0.09
C HIS A 173 1.46 -5.34 1.29
N ILE A 174 0.58 -4.54 1.92
CA ILE A 174 -0.21 -4.96 3.07
C ILE A 174 -1.15 -6.11 2.69
N GLU A 175 -1.82 -6.04 1.54
CA GLU A 175 -2.65 -7.14 1.03
C GLU A 175 -1.89 -8.45 0.89
N LYS A 176 -0.66 -8.40 0.36
CA LYS A 176 0.20 -9.57 0.25
C LYS A 176 0.54 -10.15 1.63
N LEU A 177 0.80 -9.30 2.63
CA LEU A 177 1.06 -9.74 4.01
C LEU A 177 -0.18 -10.39 4.63
N VAL A 178 -1.35 -9.76 4.48
CA VAL A 178 -2.65 -10.30 4.94
C VAL A 178 -2.92 -11.66 4.30
N TYR A 179 -2.72 -11.77 3.00
CA TYR A 179 -2.92 -13.02 2.28
C TYR A 179 -1.98 -14.11 2.82
N LEU A 180 -0.69 -13.80 2.99
CA LEU A 180 0.28 -14.74 3.54
C LEU A 180 0.00 -15.12 5.00
N ASP A 181 -0.47 -14.18 5.82
CA ASP A 181 -0.85 -14.42 7.22
C ASP A 181 -1.97 -15.47 7.33
N ARG A 182 -2.95 -15.41 6.42
CA ARG A 182 -4.00 -16.44 6.31
C ARG A 182 -3.49 -17.80 5.84
N LEU A 183 -2.38 -17.85 5.11
CA LEU A 183 -1.81 -19.10 4.59
C LEU A 183 -0.78 -19.74 5.52
N LEU A 184 -0.15 -18.96 6.41
CA LEU A 184 0.93 -19.41 7.27
C LEU A 184 0.40 -19.93 8.61
N ASP A 185 0.42 -21.25 8.76
CA ASP A 185 0.08 -21.95 9.98
C ASP A 185 1.34 -22.13 10.86
N PHE A 186 1.39 -21.41 11.97
CA PHE A 186 2.46 -21.56 12.97
C PHE A 186 2.27 -22.76 13.90
N GLY A 187 1.14 -23.47 13.82
CA GLY A 187 0.86 -24.65 14.64
C GLY A 187 1.03 -24.39 16.14
N LYS A 188 1.96 -25.11 16.79
CA LYS A 188 2.26 -24.95 18.23
C LYS A 188 3.36 -23.93 18.52
N MET A 189 3.97 -23.36 17.49
CA MET A 189 5.07 -22.42 17.64
C MET A 189 4.52 -21.06 18.06
N LYS A 190 5.38 -20.23 18.67
CA LYS A 190 5.03 -18.83 18.90
C LYS A 190 4.79 -18.15 17.55
N SER A 191 3.59 -17.63 17.35
CA SER A 191 3.24 -16.89 16.15
C SER A 191 3.98 -15.55 16.10
N VAL A 192 4.30 -15.12 14.88
CA VAL A 192 4.86 -13.79 14.61
C VAL A 192 3.85 -13.03 13.75
N PRO A 193 3.34 -11.88 14.20
CA PRO A 193 2.35 -11.13 13.44
C PRO A 193 2.97 -10.64 12.14
N LEU A 194 2.42 -10.99 10.97
CA LEU A 194 2.99 -10.58 9.69
C LEU A 194 2.59 -9.16 9.27
N VAL A 195 1.38 -8.74 9.62
CA VAL A 195 0.85 -7.41 9.28
C VAL A 195 1.27 -6.42 10.37
N VAL A 196 2.46 -5.82 10.19
CA VAL A 196 3.01 -4.80 11.11
C VAL A 196 3.57 -3.63 10.31
N SER A 197 3.63 -2.45 10.94
CA SER A 197 4.17 -1.25 10.29
C SER A 197 5.62 -1.46 9.83
N GLY A 198 5.93 -1.05 8.60
CA GLY A 198 7.28 -1.12 8.03
C GLY A 198 7.73 -2.49 7.51
N ARG A 199 6.98 -3.58 7.73
CA ARG A 199 7.31 -4.89 7.17
C ARG A 199 6.97 -4.98 5.69
N VAL A 200 7.89 -5.53 4.90
CA VAL A 200 7.72 -5.74 3.45
C VAL A 200 8.27 -7.11 3.08
N LEU A 201 7.50 -7.88 2.32
CA LEU A 201 7.98 -9.12 1.71
C LEU A 201 8.95 -8.77 0.56
N LEU A 202 10.21 -9.14 0.72
CA LEU A 202 11.25 -8.89 -0.28
C LEU A 202 11.26 -9.99 -1.34
N HIS A 203 11.13 -11.25 -0.94
CA HIS A 203 11.14 -12.38 -1.86
C HIS A 203 10.54 -13.63 -1.23
N GLN A 204 10.04 -14.56 -2.04
CA GLN A 204 9.53 -15.84 -1.57
C GLN A 204 9.67 -16.92 -2.65
N GLY A 205 9.88 -18.18 -2.25
CA GLY A 205 10.14 -19.23 -3.22
C GLY A 205 10.43 -20.61 -2.63
N PRO A 206 10.25 -21.68 -3.42
CA PRO A 206 10.56 -23.04 -3.02
C PRO A 206 12.07 -23.29 -3.00
N MET A 207 12.50 -24.11 -2.06
CA MET A 207 13.89 -24.54 -1.91
C MET A 207 13.94 -26.06 -1.75
N ARG A 208 14.91 -26.68 -2.41
CA ARG A 208 15.29 -28.07 -2.16
C ARG A 208 16.24 -28.10 -0.97
N GLN A 209 15.89 -28.88 0.05
CA GLN A 209 16.75 -29.16 1.19
C GLN A 209 17.43 -30.51 0.99
N SER A 210 18.63 -30.67 1.54
CA SER A 210 19.34 -31.96 1.53
C SER A 210 18.51 -33.05 2.23
N GLY A 211 18.39 -34.22 1.60
CA GLY A 211 17.58 -35.34 2.13
C GLY A 211 16.17 -35.46 1.54
N PHE A 212 15.92 -34.95 0.33
CA PHE A 212 14.63 -35.00 -0.40
C PHE A 212 13.48 -34.20 0.22
N SER A 213 13.71 -33.43 1.29
CA SER A 213 12.71 -32.48 1.80
C SER A 213 12.69 -31.20 0.95
N SER A 214 11.52 -30.60 0.82
CA SER A 214 11.35 -29.27 0.24
C SER A 214 10.84 -28.30 1.30
N VAL A 215 11.40 -27.09 1.29
CA VAL A 215 10.96 -25.98 2.12
C VAL A 215 10.58 -24.80 1.23
N TYR A 216 9.94 -23.81 1.80
CA TYR A 216 9.55 -22.59 1.14
C TYR A 216 9.96 -21.42 2.04
N LEU A 217 10.75 -20.52 1.48
CA LEU A 217 11.26 -19.35 2.19
C LEU A 217 10.35 -18.15 1.92
N HIS A 218 10.08 -17.38 2.96
CA HIS A 218 9.44 -16.06 2.89
C HIS A 218 10.39 -15.07 3.56
N LEU A 219 11.05 -14.24 2.74
CA LEU A 219 12.01 -13.25 3.21
C LEU A 219 11.36 -11.88 3.27
N PHE A 220 11.26 -11.35 4.48
CA PHE A 220 10.88 -9.97 4.76
C PHE A 220 12.12 -9.14 5.03
N ASN A 221 11.96 -7.82 5.12
CA ASN A 221 13.04 -6.90 5.46
C ASN A 221 13.57 -7.04 6.90
N ASP A 222 12.78 -7.62 7.81
CA ASP A 222 13.09 -7.78 9.24
C ASP A 222 12.97 -9.24 9.74
N LEU A 223 12.49 -10.16 8.90
CA LEU A 223 12.15 -11.53 9.29
C LEU A 223 12.41 -12.51 8.14
N LEU A 224 12.93 -13.69 8.46
CA LEU A 224 12.93 -14.85 7.56
C LEU A 224 12.00 -15.92 8.13
N VAL A 225 11.03 -16.36 7.35
CA VAL A 225 10.11 -17.46 7.70
C VAL A 225 10.39 -18.65 6.79
N ILE A 226 10.58 -19.82 7.39
CA ILE A 226 10.81 -21.09 6.70
C ILE A 226 9.59 -21.97 6.91
N SER A 227 9.03 -22.47 5.82
CA SER A 227 7.80 -23.26 5.85
C SER A 227 7.87 -24.51 4.98
N SER A 228 6.97 -25.45 5.20
CA SER A 228 6.69 -26.56 4.29
C SER A 228 5.31 -26.34 3.65
N LYS A 229 5.15 -26.69 2.37
CA LYS A 229 3.85 -26.62 1.70
C LYS A 229 2.93 -27.71 2.25
N LYS A 230 1.73 -27.34 2.69
CA LYS A 230 0.63 -28.28 2.93
C LYS A 230 -0.38 -28.19 1.78
N TYR A 231 -0.79 -29.35 1.28
CA TYR A 231 -1.91 -29.47 0.35
C TYR A 231 -3.13 -29.93 1.14
N TRP A 232 -3.96 -28.99 1.58
CA TRP A 232 -5.30 -29.30 2.07
C TRP A 232 -6.28 -29.17 0.89
N PHE A 233 -7.40 -29.90 0.93
CA PHE A 233 -8.47 -29.85 -0.09
C PHE A 233 -8.55 -28.52 -0.84
N GLN A 234 -8.24 -28.55 -2.15
CA GLN A 234 -8.25 -27.43 -3.11
C GLN A 234 -7.55 -26.09 -2.73
N HIS A 235 -6.97 -25.95 -1.53
CA HIS A 235 -6.29 -24.75 -1.08
C HIS A 235 -4.86 -25.06 -0.60
N ALA A 236 -3.88 -24.42 -1.25
CA ALA A 236 -2.48 -24.50 -0.84
C ALA A 236 -2.25 -23.65 0.41
N GLY A 237 -1.62 -24.22 1.44
CA GLY A 237 -1.21 -23.51 2.65
C GLY A 237 0.24 -23.81 3.00
N PHE A 238 0.76 -23.13 4.01
CA PHE A 238 2.13 -23.28 4.49
C PHE A 238 2.14 -23.59 5.98
N THR A 239 2.99 -24.51 6.40
CA THR A 239 3.24 -24.74 7.82
C THR A 239 4.62 -24.29 8.15
N VAL A 240 4.70 -23.34 9.07
CA VAL A 240 5.96 -22.76 9.46
C VAL A 240 6.76 -23.81 10.23
N VAL A 241 8.01 -23.99 9.81
CA VAL A 241 8.96 -24.95 10.38
C VAL A 241 9.99 -24.22 11.24
N ASP A 242 10.39 -23.03 10.82
CA ASP A 242 11.31 -22.18 11.59
C ASP A 242 11.16 -20.70 11.18
N HIS A 243 11.67 -19.79 12.00
CA HIS A 243 11.82 -18.37 11.67
C HIS A 243 12.96 -17.74 12.46
N ALA A 244 13.50 -16.64 11.94
CA ALA A 244 14.55 -15.85 12.62
C ALA A 244 14.48 -14.38 12.19
N GLU A 245 14.91 -13.48 13.08
CA GLU A 245 15.05 -12.05 12.76
C GLU A 245 16.11 -11.86 11.67
N PHE A 246 15.75 -11.13 10.62
CA PHE A 246 16.63 -10.79 9.50
C PHE A 246 17.00 -9.29 9.58
N PRO A 247 18.25 -8.89 9.25
CA PRO A 247 19.40 -9.72 8.94
C PRO A 247 20.16 -10.21 10.18
N ARG A 248 19.73 -9.81 11.39
CA ARG A 248 20.50 -10.01 12.64
C ARG A 248 20.89 -11.46 12.91
N HIS A 249 19.96 -12.39 12.70
CA HIS A 249 20.15 -13.79 13.05
C HIS A 249 20.32 -14.73 11.86
N VAL A 250 20.37 -14.20 10.64
CA VAL A 250 20.45 -14.97 9.39
C VAL A 250 21.79 -14.71 8.70
N LYS A 251 22.49 -15.78 8.32
CA LYS A 251 23.72 -15.73 7.52
C LYS A 251 23.67 -16.79 6.43
N VAL A 252 24.38 -16.55 5.33
CA VAL A 252 24.52 -17.54 4.25
C VAL A 252 25.98 -17.73 3.86
N GLU A 253 26.32 -18.97 3.52
CA GLU A 253 27.65 -19.37 3.06
C GLU A 253 27.55 -20.16 1.75
N HIS A 254 28.47 -19.89 0.82
CA HIS A 254 28.58 -20.68 -0.41
C HIS A 254 29.14 -22.07 -0.11
N VAL A 255 28.54 -23.11 -0.70
CA VAL A 255 29.14 -24.44 -0.68
C VAL A 255 29.95 -24.61 -1.97
N GLN A 256 31.28 -24.70 -1.86
CA GLN A 256 32.12 -25.12 -2.97
C GLN A 256 32.03 -26.65 -3.09
N THR A 257 31.53 -27.14 -4.22
CA THR A 257 31.43 -28.58 -4.46
C THR A 257 32.77 -29.10 -5.01
N GLU A 258 33.57 -29.78 -4.19
CA GLU A 258 34.64 -30.65 -4.69
C GLU A 258 34.04 -31.87 -5.41
N LEU A 259 34.78 -32.41 -6.38
CA LEU A 259 34.45 -33.30 -7.53
C LEU A 259 33.41 -34.45 -7.37
N LEU A 260 32.84 -34.72 -6.18
CA LEU A 260 31.87 -35.80 -5.91
C LEU A 260 30.68 -35.36 -5.01
N GLY A 261 30.44 -34.06 -4.84
CA GLY A 261 29.40 -33.52 -3.94
C GLY A 261 28.04 -33.16 -4.58
N PRO A 262 27.04 -32.76 -3.76
CA PRO A 262 25.66 -32.46 -4.19
C PRO A 262 25.58 -31.27 -5.17
N PRO A 263 24.43 -31.02 -5.82
CA PRO A 263 24.34 -30.20 -7.04
C PRO A 263 25.03 -28.82 -6.90
N PRO A 264 25.68 -28.34 -7.99
CA PRO A 264 26.63 -27.21 -7.99
C PRO A 264 26.06 -25.83 -7.60
N ASP A 265 24.81 -25.74 -7.16
CA ASP A 265 24.09 -24.48 -6.96
C ASP A 265 23.36 -24.47 -5.59
N SER A 266 24.09 -24.77 -4.52
CA SER A 266 23.55 -24.81 -3.14
C SER A 266 24.32 -23.89 -2.20
N PHE A 267 23.63 -23.40 -1.17
CA PHE A 267 24.19 -22.59 -0.10
C PHE A 267 23.79 -23.12 1.27
N LEU A 268 24.58 -22.79 2.28
CA LEU A 268 24.22 -23.01 3.69
C LEU A 268 23.51 -21.78 4.21
N LEU A 269 22.33 -21.98 4.79
CA LEU A 269 21.60 -21.01 5.56
C LEU A 269 21.83 -21.28 7.05
N HIS A 270 22.38 -20.29 7.75
CA HIS A 270 22.64 -20.34 9.18
C HIS A 270 21.71 -19.40 9.91
N LEU A 271 20.91 -19.95 10.81
CA LEU A 271 20.12 -19.21 11.78
C LEU A 271 20.88 -19.25 13.11
N SER A 272 21.47 -18.13 13.53
CA SER A 272 22.19 -18.07 14.83
C SER A 272 21.25 -18.14 16.04
N LYS A 273 19.99 -17.72 15.85
CA LYS A 273 18.92 -17.82 16.84
C LYS A 273 17.61 -18.08 16.10
N SER A 274 17.19 -19.34 16.07
CA SER A 274 15.89 -19.76 15.54
C SER A 274 14.74 -19.43 16.50
N HIS A 275 13.52 -19.82 16.14
CA HIS A 275 12.36 -19.69 17.03
C HIS A 275 12.53 -20.45 18.37
N THR A 276 13.35 -21.51 18.38
CA THR A 276 13.68 -22.28 19.59
C THR A 276 14.79 -21.63 20.44
N GLY A 277 15.41 -20.56 19.96
CA GLY A 277 16.59 -19.94 20.55
C GLY A 277 17.89 -20.69 20.27
N GLN A 278 17.85 -21.82 19.56
CA GLN A 278 19.02 -22.62 19.20
C GLN A 278 19.52 -22.29 17.78
N PRO A 279 20.82 -22.47 17.50
CA PRO A 279 21.34 -22.32 16.15
C PRO A 279 20.89 -23.46 15.24
N THR A 280 20.45 -23.11 14.02
CA THR A 280 20.01 -24.07 12.99
C THR A 280 20.83 -23.85 11.72
N THR A 281 21.24 -24.92 11.05
CA THR A 281 21.91 -24.85 9.74
C THR A 281 21.17 -25.71 8.72
N MET A 282 20.92 -25.16 7.53
CA MET A 282 20.21 -25.85 6.46
C MET A 282 20.97 -25.70 5.14
N LYS A 283 21.15 -26.80 4.41
CA LYS A 283 21.67 -26.75 3.03
C LYS A 283 20.50 -26.64 2.06
N LEU A 284 20.45 -25.54 1.31
CA LEU A 284 19.36 -25.19 0.40
C LEU A 284 19.87 -25.00 -1.03
N ALA A 285 19.02 -25.32 -2.00
CA ALA A 285 19.24 -25.04 -3.42
C ALA A 285 17.91 -24.61 -4.06
N ALA A 286 17.93 -23.55 -4.86
CA ALA A 286 16.76 -23.15 -5.62
C ALA A 286 16.51 -24.10 -6.81
N GLU A 287 15.47 -23.84 -7.60
CA GLU A 287 15.20 -24.62 -8.81
C GLU A 287 16.27 -24.40 -9.88
N THR A 288 16.72 -23.15 -10.03
CA THR A 288 17.74 -22.75 -11.01
C THR A 288 18.92 -22.07 -10.33
N ARG A 289 20.10 -22.13 -10.96
CA ARG A 289 21.30 -21.43 -10.50
C ARG A 289 21.08 -19.93 -10.35
N SER A 290 20.44 -19.29 -11.33
CA SER A 290 20.17 -17.85 -11.30
C SER A 290 19.29 -17.46 -10.11
N ASP A 291 18.31 -18.31 -9.76
CA ASP A 291 17.47 -18.09 -8.59
C ASP A 291 18.28 -18.26 -7.28
N THR A 292 19.15 -19.26 -7.20
CA THR A 292 20.09 -19.41 -6.07
C THR A 292 20.96 -18.14 -5.87
N GLU A 293 21.47 -17.56 -6.96
CA GLU A 293 22.27 -16.32 -6.92
C GLU A 293 21.44 -15.12 -6.42
N VAL A 294 20.18 -14.98 -6.85
CA VAL A 294 19.25 -13.95 -6.35
C VAL A 294 19.03 -14.10 -4.84
N TRP A 295 18.74 -15.32 -4.39
CA TRP A 295 18.55 -15.63 -2.97
C TRP A 295 19.78 -15.30 -2.13
N MET A 296 20.97 -15.71 -2.56
CA MET A 296 22.21 -15.39 -1.84
C MET A 296 22.44 -13.89 -1.77
N LYS A 297 22.24 -13.16 -2.87
CA LYS A 297 22.40 -11.70 -2.87
C LYS A 297 21.45 -11.02 -1.88
N LEU A 298 20.20 -11.46 -1.83
CA LEU A 298 19.20 -10.92 -0.90
C LEU A 298 19.53 -11.25 0.56
N LEU A 299 19.92 -12.49 0.84
CA LEU A 299 20.24 -12.95 2.19
C LEU A 299 21.58 -12.43 2.74
N GLN A 300 22.51 -12.04 1.84
CA GLN A 300 23.76 -11.36 2.20
C GLN A 300 23.59 -9.85 2.39
N CYS A 301 22.47 -9.28 1.96
CA CYS A 301 22.22 -7.85 2.04
C CYS A 301 22.06 -7.42 3.50
N LYS A 302 23.13 -6.86 4.07
CA LYS A 302 23.09 -6.12 5.33
C LYS A 302 22.49 -4.75 5.01
N ARG A 303 21.20 -4.57 5.27
CA ARG A 303 20.60 -3.23 5.26
C ARG A 303 20.86 -2.54 6.58
#